data_AF-A0A4Y8QYT8-F1
#
_entry.id   AF-A0A4Y8QYT8-F1
#
_cell.length_a   1.000
_cell.length_b   1.000
_cell.length_c   1.000
_cell.angle_alpha   90.00
_cell.angle_beta   90.00
_cell.angle_gamma   90.00
#
_symmetry.space_group_name_H-M   'P 1'
#
loop_
_entity.id
_entity.type
_entity.pdbx_description
1 polymer ?
#
loop_
_entity_poly.entity_id
_entity_poly.type
_entity_poly.pdbx_seq_one_letter_code
_entity_poly.pdbx_strand_id
1 'polypeptide(L)'
;MSASIVRRWLRTNAVRGNTVWRIDEQTAAAARTHFAATAARRLAQRQKCSVEGCERTAVGRDLCHMHYQRRWRTGSTDGVERGAHQKAKTHCPAGHPYDEANTLVYSDGRRRCRTCRRTRRAS
;
A
#
# COMPACT_ATOMS: atom_id res chain seq x y z
N MET A 1 5.55 -15.62 9.55
CA MET A 1 4.48 -16.11 10.45
C MET A 1 4.24 -15.03 11.50
N SER A 2 2.99 -14.60 11.77
CA SER A 2 2.79 -13.48 12.70
C SER A 2 2.96 -13.93 14.15
N ALA A 3 3.56 -13.07 14.98
CA ALA A 3 3.74 -13.33 16.41
C ALA A 3 2.40 -13.59 17.13
N SER A 4 1.30 -13.04 16.61
CA SER A 4 -0.05 -13.21 17.16
C SER A 4 -0.60 -14.63 16.96
N ILE A 5 -0.30 -15.29 15.84
CA ILE A 5 -0.73 -16.67 15.57
C ILE A 5 0.02 -17.65 16.50
N VAL A 6 1.33 -17.44 16.65
CA VAL A 6 2.16 -18.24 17.57
C VAL A 6 1.68 -18.06 19.01
N ARG A 7 1.44 -16.82 19.45
CA ARG A 7 0.87 -16.54 20.77
C ARG A 7 -0.51 -17.17 20.99
N ARG A 8 -1.38 -17.20 19.97
CA ARG A 8 -2.69 -17.87 20.08
C ARG A 8 -2.54 -19.38 20.25
N TRP A 9 -1.64 -20.01 19.51
CA TRP A 9 -1.39 -21.45 19.62
C TRP A 9 -0.78 -21.83 20.98
N LEU A 10 0.19 -21.05 21.46
CA LEU A 10 0.82 -21.28 22.77
C LEU A 10 -0.18 -21.19 23.92
N ARG A 11 -1.23 -20.36 23.85
CA ARG A 11 -2.26 -20.29 24.89
C ARG A 11 -2.96 -21.62 25.18
N THR A 12 -3.08 -22.47 24.19
CA THR A 12 -3.78 -23.76 24.31
C THR A 12 -2.82 -24.92 24.55
N ASN A 13 -1.53 -24.75 24.24
CA ASN A 13 -0.57 -25.85 24.13
C ASN A 13 0.66 -25.72 25.04
N ALA A 14 0.89 -24.57 25.67
CA ALA A 14 2.06 -24.33 26.53
C ALA A 14 1.67 -24.13 28.00
N VAL A 15 2.53 -24.57 28.91
CA VAL A 15 2.36 -24.34 30.35
C VAL A 15 2.54 -22.86 30.65
N ARG A 16 1.51 -22.24 31.23
CA ARG A 16 1.53 -20.82 31.58
C ARG A 16 2.30 -20.61 32.88
N GLY A 17 3.48 -20.00 32.79
CA GLY A 17 4.18 -19.47 33.95
C GLY A 17 3.56 -18.16 34.44
N ASN A 18 3.95 -17.71 35.64
CA ASN A 18 3.37 -16.52 36.29
C ASN A 18 3.64 -15.20 35.53
N THR A 19 4.69 -15.15 34.68
CA THR A 19 5.09 -13.95 33.91
C THR A 19 5.66 -14.22 32.52
N VAL A 20 6.14 -15.43 32.23
CA VAL A 20 6.74 -15.81 30.93
C VAL A 20 6.25 -17.19 30.50
N TRP A 21 5.98 -17.35 29.19
CA TRP A 21 5.71 -18.65 28.59
C TRP A 21 6.96 -19.52 28.68
N ARG A 22 6.94 -20.58 29.50
CA ARG A 22 7.97 -21.60 29.45
C ARG A 22 7.61 -22.58 28.35
N ILE A 23 8.31 -22.47 27.23
CA ILE A 23 8.21 -23.41 26.12
C ILE A 23 9.28 -24.48 26.39
N ASP A 24 8.88 -25.60 26.97
CA ASP A 24 9.74 -26.77 27.06
C ASP A 24 10.02 -27.36 25.67
N GLU A 25 10.96 -28.31 25.60
CA GLU A 25 11.39 -28.90 24.33
C GLU A 25 10.26 -29.63 23.60
N GLN A 26 9.34 -30.28 24.33
CA GLN A 26 8.19 -30.97 23.76
C GLN A 26 7.19 -29.95 23.16
N THR A 27 6.90 -28.87 23.87
CA THR A 27 6.07 -27.77 23.37
C THR A 27 6.70 -27.08 22.16
N ALA A 28 8.02 -26.90 22.15
CA ALA A 28 8.76 -26.35 21.02
C ALA A 28 8.72 -27.27 19.80
N ALA A 29 8.86 -28.59 19.99
CA ALA A 29 8.73 -29.58 18.93
C ALA A 29 7.29 -29.59 18.35
N ALA A 30 6.27 -29.59 19.20
CA ALA A 30 4.88 -29.53 18.79
C ALA A 30 4.56 -28.25 17.99
N ALA A 31 5.10 -27.10 18.41
CA ALA A 31 4.96 -25.85 17.68
C ALA A 31 5.59 -25.94 16.28
N ARG A 32 6.82 -26.45 16.20
CA ARG A 32 7.55 -26.63 14.93
C ARG A 32 6.76 -27.53 13.97
N THR A 33 6.27 -28.68 14.43
CA THR A 33 5.47 -29.60 13.61
C THR A 33 4.16 -28.96 13.15
N HIS A 34 3.41 -28.34 14.05
CA HIS A 34 2.14 -27.67 13.71
C HIS A 34 2.32 -26.59 12.65
N PHE A 35 3.34 -25.74 12.82
CA PHE A 35 3.59 -24.64 11.90
C PHE A 35 4.25 -25.08 10.59
N ALA A 36 5.05 -26.14 10.59
CA ALA A 36 5.61 -26.77 9.39
C ALA A 36 4.52 -27.43 8.55
N ALA A 37 3.60 -28.19 9.16
CA ALA A 37 2.46 -28.81 8.46
C ALA A 37 1.56 -27.78 7.75
N THR A 38 1.48 -26.57 8.30
CA THR A 38 0.71 -25.46 7.72
C THR A 38 1.53 -24.56 6.78
N ALA A 39 2.85 -24.75 6.68
CA ALA A 39 3.74 -23.89 5.89
C ALA A 39 3.52 -24.04 4.38
N ALA A 40 3.43 -25.28 3.89
CA ALA A 40 3.20 -25.56 2.47
C ALA A 40 1.92 -24.89 1.96
N ARG A 41 0.82 -25.00 2.73
CA ARG A 41 -0.45 -24.35 2.41
C ARG A 41 -0.36 -22.83 2.37
N ARG A 42 0.37 -22.21 3.32
CA ARG A 42 0.59 -20.74 3.32
C ARG A 42 1.44 -20.27 2.16
N LEU A 43 2.43 -21.07 1.73
CA LEU A 43 3.28 -20.75 0.59
C LEU A 43 2.48 -20.81 -0.71
N ALA A 44 1.66 -21.86 -0.89
CA ALA A 44 0.77 -22.04 -2.04
C ALA A 44 -0.34 -20.97 -2.09
N GLN A 45 -0.80 -20.47 -0.94
CA GLN A 45 -1.84 -19.44 -0.84
C GLN A 45 -1.32 -18.00 -0.97
N ARG A 46 -0.07 -17.77 -1.38
CA ARG A 46 0.40 -16.41 -1.75
C ARG A 46 -0.25 -15.98 -3.07
N GLN A 47 -1.53 -15.62 -2.99
CA GLN A 47 -2.30 -15.23 -4.16
C GLN A 47 -1.76 -13.95 -4.78
N LYS A 48 -1.76 -13.90 -6.12
CA LYS A 48 -1.57 -12.65 -6.86
C LYS A 48 -2.79 -11.75 -6.66
N CYS A 49 -2.62 -10.46 -6.92
CA CYS A 49 -3.72 -9.52 -6.91
C CYS A 49 -4.80 -9.96 -7.92
N SER A 50 -6.07 -9.84 -7.54
CA SER A 50 -7.22 -10.15 -8.39
C SER A 50 -7.45 -9.13 -9.51
N VAL A 51 -6.72 -8.01 -9.52
CA VAL A 51 -6.83 -7.00 -10.57
C VAL A 51 -6.08 -7.48 -11.81
N GLU A 52 -6.76 -7.50 -12.94
CA GLU A 52 -6.19 -7.93 -14.23
C GLU A 52 -4.89 -7.17 -14.54
N GLY A 53 -3.87 -7.89 -14.99
CA GLY A 53 -2.54 -7.33 -15.28
C GLY A 53 -1.69 -6.94 -14.06
N CYS A 54 -2.15 -7.20 -12.82
CA CYS A 54 -1.38 -6.88 -11.62
C CYS A 54 -0.75 -8.13 -10.97
N GLU A 55 0.56 -8.28 -11.11
CA GLU A 55 1.28 -9.45 -10.58
C GLU A 55 1.71 -9.35 -9.10
N ARG A 56 1.40 -8.23 -8.45
CA ARG A 56 1.77 -8.02 -7.05
C ARG A 56 1.04 -8.98 -6.12
N THR A 57 1.70 -9.41 -5.05
CA THR A 57 1.12 -10.30 -4.04
C THR A 57 -0.05 -9.64 -3.31
N ALA A 58 -1.14 -10.39 -3.14
CA ALA A 58 -2.29 -9.98 -2.35
C ALA A 58 -1.95 -9.94 -0.86
N VAL A 59 -2.39 -8.88 -0.17
CA VAL A 59 -2.20 -8.70 1.28
C VAL A 59 -3.51 -8.80 2.05
N GLY A 60 -4.65 -8.71 1.35
CA GLY A 60 -5.97 -8.88 1.94
C GLY A 60 -7.09 -8.67 0.92
N ARG A 61 -8.19 -9.41 1.08
CA ARG A 61 -9.35 -9.41 0.14
C ARG A 61 -8.92 -9.64 -1.32
N ASP A 62 -7.93 -10.50 -1.54
CA ASP A 62 -7.34 -10.81 -2.86
C ASP A 62 -6.72 -9.61 -3.58
N LEU A 63 -6.46 -8.51 -2.86
CA LEU A 63 -5.86 -7.30 -3.42
C LEU A 63 -4.46 -7.08 -2.89
N CYS A 64 -3.56 -6.60 -3.75
CA CYS A 64 -2.27 -6.09 -3.32
C CYS A 64 -2.45 -4.84 -2.45
N HIS A 65 -1.42 -4.47 -1.69
CA HIS A 65 -1.49 -3.36 -0.73
C HIS A 65 -2.04 -2.05 -1.33
N MET A 66 -1.60 -1.70 -2.54
CA MET A 66 -2.07 -0.49 -3.23
C MET A 66 -3.54 -0.58 -3.68
N HIS A 67 -3.97 -1.71 -4.25
CA HIS A 67 -5.36 -1.89 -4.70
C HIS A 67 -6.32 -1.99 -3.52
N TYR A 68 -5.89 -2.63 -2.43
CA TYR A 68 -6.61 -2.66 -1.16
C TYR A 68 -6.82 -1.24 -0.61
N GLN A 69 -5.75 -0.44 -0.53
CA GLN A 69 -5.84 0.94 -0.06
C GLN A 69 -6.72 1.81 -0.95
N ARG A 70 -6.59 1.68 -2.28
CA ARG A 70 -7.39 2.45 -3.23
C ARG A 70 -8.87 2.12 -3.11
N ARG A 71 -9.22 0.82 -3.05
CA ARG A 71 -10.59 0.36 -2.86
C ARG A 71 -11.18 0.86 -1.54
N TRP A 72 -10.39 0.90 -0.48
CA TRP A 72 -10.84 1.44 0.81
C TRP A 72 -11.13 2.96 0.75
N ARG A 73 -10.33 3.74 0.01
CA ARG A 73 -10.50 5.20 -0.10
C ARG A 73 -11.55 5.65 -1.10
N THR A 74 -11.72 4.92 -2.20
CA THR A 74 -12.49 5.37 -3.37
C THR A 74 -13.56 4.38 -3.84
N GLY A 75 -13.63 3.19 -3.25
CA GLY A 75 -14.52 2.12 -3.69
C GLY A 75 -14.02 1.32 -4.90
N SER A 76 -13.08 1.85 -5.68
CA SER A 76 -12.55 1.21 -6.90
C SER A 76 -11.07 0.82 -6.80
N THR A 77 -10.66 -0.17 -7.59
CA THR A 77 -9.24 -0.52 -7.83
C THR A 77 -8.61 0.29 -8.97
N ASP A 78 -9.41 0.98 -9.76
CA ASP A 78 -8.98 1.62 -11.01
C ASP A 78 -8.12 2.86 -10.76
N GLY A 79 -7.14 3.05 -11.63
CA GLY A 79 -6.36 4.27 -11.62
C GLY A 79 -7.19 5.43 -12.14
N VAL A 80 -7.31 6.50 -11.36
CA VAL A 80 -7.61 7.81 -11.97
C VAL A 80 -6.47 8.17 -12.91
N GLU A 81 -6.81 8.77 -14.06
CA GLU A 81 -5.83 9.22 -15.05
C GLU A 81 -4.76 10.08 -14.35
N ARG A 82 -3.48 9.71 -14.52
CA ARG A 82 -2.37 10.40 -13.88
C ARG A 82 -2.36 11.86 -14.34
N GLY A 83 -2.48 12.77 -13.37
CA GLY A 83 -2.45 14.20 -13.63
C GLY A 83 -3.77 14.78 -14.13
N ALA A 84 -4.90 14.06 -14.15
CA ALA A 84 -6.21 14.62 -14.49
C ALA A 84 -6.52 15.87 -13.65
N HIS A 85 -6.35 15.78 -12.32
CA HIS A 85 -6.51 16.92 -11.43
C HIS A 85 -5.50 18.06 -11.72
N GLN A 86 -4.33 17.75 -12.29
CA GLN A 86 -3.37 18.79 -12.69
C GLN A 86 -3.80 19.46 -13.98
N LYS A 87 -4.36 18.72 -14.96
CA LYS A 87 -4.93 19.23 -16.21
C LYS A 87 -6.21 20.04 -15.99
N ALA A 88 -7.08 19.60 -15.07
CA ALA A 88 -8.35 20.25 -14.75
C ALA A 88 -8.19 21.62 -14.07
N LYS A 89 -7.02 21.94 -13.52
CA LYS A 89 -6.77 23.25 -12.90
C LYS A 89 -6.91 24.37 -13.93
N THR A 90 -7.83 25.29 -13.69
CA THR A 90 -7.97 26.54 -14.47
C THR A 90 -7.02 27.64 -13.97
N HIS A 91 -6.54 27.52 -12.73
CA HIS A 91 -5.67 28.50 -12.10
C HIS A 91 -4.45 27.83 -11.45
N CYS A 92 -3.36 28.56 -11.35
CA CYS A 92 -2.17 28.12 -10.61
C CYS A 92 -2.37 28.22 -9.09
N PRO A 93 -1.47 27.66 -8.25
CA PRO A 93 -1.60 27.73 -6.79
C PRO A 93 -1.63 29.16 -6.20
N ALA A 94 -1.14 30.15 -6.94
CA ALA A 94 -1.18 31.57 -6.56
C ALA A 94 -2.41 32.31 -7.13
N GLY A 95 -3.35 31.60 -7.74
CA GLY A 95 -4.60 32.18 -8.26
C GLY A 95 -4.53 32.74 -9.68
N HIS A 96 -3.35 32.83 -10.32
CA HIS A 96 -3.28 33.30 -11.71
C HIS A 96 -3.92 32.30 -12.70
N PRO A 97 -4.66 32.77 -13.72
CA PRO A 97 -5.29 31.92 -14.72
C PRO A 97 -4.27 31.20 -15.61
N TYR A 98 -4.60 29.98 -16.02
CA TYR A 98 -3.89 29.27 -17.09
C TYR A 98 -4.53 29.58 -18.46
N ASP A 99 -4.37 30.83 -18.91
CA ASP A 99 -4.72 31.30 -20.25
C ASP A 99 -3.49 31.29 -21.20
N GLU A 100 -3.64 31.66 -22.47
CA GLU A 100 -2.54 31.70 -23.45
C GLU A 100 -1.43 32.69 -23.08
N ALA A 101 -1.78 33.78 -22.38
CA ALA A 101 -0.86 34.84 -21.99
C ALA A 101 -0.03 34.48 -20.74
N ASN A 102 -0.58 33.67 -19.85
CA ASN A 102 -0.03 33.31 -18.53
C ASN A 102 0.42 31.84 -18.44
N THR A 103 0.16 31.02 -19.45
CA THR A 103 0.59 29.61 -19.49
C THR A 103 1.88 29.41 -20.28
N LEU A 104 2.91 28.87 -19.61
CA LEU A 104 4.12 28.37 -20.24
C LEU A 104 4.05 26.84 -20.28
N VAL A 105 4.06 26.25 -21.48
CA VAL A 105 4.09 24.78 -21.67
C VAL A 105 5.50 24.35 -22.04
N TYR A 106 6.01 23.31 -21.39
CA TYR A 106 7.32 22.70 -21.67
C TYR A 106 7.19 21.50 -22.62
N SER A 107 8.32 21.04 -23.15
CA SER A 107 8.38 19.87 -24.05
C SER A 107 7.89 18.56 -23.42
N ASP A 108 7.91 18.46 -22.08
CA ASP A 108 7.40 17.32 -21.32
C ASP A 108 5.90 17.44 -20.96
N GLY A 109 5.22 18.45 -21.51
CA GLY A 109 3.80 18.73 -21.27
C GLY A 109 3.49 19.35 -19.91
N ARG A 110 4.48 19.64 -19.06
CA ARG A 110 4.24 20.40 -17.83
C ARG A 110 3.92 21.84 -18.17
N ARG A 111 3.01 22.44 -17.40
CA ARG A 111 2.68 23.88 -17.49
C ARG A 111 3.14 24.64 -16.26
N ARG A 112 3.58 25.88 -16.45
CA ARG A 112 3.85 26.84 -15.37
C ARG A 112 3.21 28.19 -15.65
N CYS A 113 2.89 28.89 -14.57
CA CYS A 113 2.41 30.26 -14.63
C CYS A 113 3.57 31.21 -14.95
N ARG A 114 3.43 31.99 -16.03
CA ARG A 114 4.41 33.01 -16.45
C ARG A 114 4.54 34.12 -15.41
N THR A 115 3.44 34.57 -14.81
CA THR A 115 3.44 35.56 -13.72
C THR A 115 4.27 35.08 -12.53
N CYS A 116 3.99 33.88 -12.01
CA CYS A 116 4.78 33.30 -10.92
C CYS A 116 6.27 33.18 -11.26
N ARG A 117 6.60 32.83 -12.52
CA ARG A 117 8.00 32.72 -12.97
C ARG A 117 8.69 34.09 -13.01
N ARG A 118 7.99 35.16 -13.42
CA ARG A 118 8.52 36.54 -13.42
C ARG A 118 8.75 37.03 -12.00
N THR A 119 7.75 36.90 -11.12
CA THR A 119 7.86 37.32 -9.71
C THR A 119 9.05 36.66 -9.02
N ARG A 120 9.24 35.34 -9.19
CA ARG A 120 10.37 34.60 -8.61
C ARG A 120 11.74 34.97 -9.17
N ARG A 121 11.82 35.63 -10.33
CA ARG A 121 13.08 36.09 -10.95
C ARG A 121 13.45 37.52 -10.56
N ALA A 122 12.48 38.27 -10.05
CA ALA A 122 12.64 39.67 -9.62
C ALA A 122 12.89 39.79 -8.10
N SER A 123 12.96 38.67 -7.38
CA SER A 123 13.39 38.53 -5.99
C SER A 123 14.78 37.91 -5.94
#